data_AF-A0A0D0DHW1-F1
#
_entry.id   AF-A0A0D0DHW1-F1
#
_cell.length_a   1.000
_cell.length_b   1.000
_cell.length_c   1.000
_cell.angle_alpha   90.00
_cell.angle_beta   90.00
_cell.angle_gamma   90.00
#
_symmetry.space_group_name_H-M   'P 1'
#
loop_
_entity.id
_entity.type
_entity.pdbx_description
1 polymer ?
#
loop_
_entity_poly.entity_id
_entity_poly.type
_entity_poly.pdbx_seq_one_letter_code
_entity_poly.pdbx_strand_id
1 'polypeptide(L)'
;HLNLDISCILAIQQTHYLQGRSVVPKASTLHLAWQYIQNESNHHRFTHLLRVSPTVFEVLLDLIQDHPIFTNNSNNSQTPVQTQLAVTLYRMGRYGNGACLEDIA
;
A
#
# COMPACT_ATOMS: atom_id res chain seq x y z
N HIS A 1 -16.21 -36.05 21.36
CA HIS A 1 -15.65 -34.79 21.91
C HIS A 1 -14.21 -34.57 21.47
N LEU A 2 -13.25 -35.40 21.89
CA LEU A 2 -11.81 -35.21 21.59
C LEU A 2 -11.44 -35.03 20.09
N ASN A 3 -12.07 -35.78 19.18
CA ASN A 3 -11.82 -35.66 17.73
C ASN A 3 -12.35 -34.35 17.13
N LEU A 4 -13.42 -33.79 17.71
CA LEU A 4 -13.95 -32.50 17.27
C LEU A 4 -12.99 -31.37 17.66
N ASP A 5 -12.42 -31.46 18.87
CA ASP A 5 -11.46 -30.49 19.39
C ASP A 5 -10.15 -30.50 18.58
N ILE A 6 -9.64 -31.68 18.21
CA ILE A 6 -8.47 -31.82 17.33
C ILE A 6 -8.74 -31.24 15.94
N SER A 7 -9.93 -31.50 15.39
CA SER A 7 -10.32 -30.97 14.08
C SER A 7 -10.45 -29.44 14.10
N CYS A 8 -11.00 -28.87 15.17
CA CYS A 8 -11.05 -27.42 15.39
C CYS A 8 -9.65 -26.80 15.50
N ILE A 9 -8.74 -27.43 16.24
CA ILE A 9 -7.35 -26.93 16.40
C ILE A 9 -6.61 -26.98 15.05
N LEU A 10 -6.74 -28.06 14.28
CA LEU A 10 -6.14 -28.16 12.96
C LEU A 10 -6.74 -27.15 11.97
N ALA A 11 -8.06 -26.93 12.01
CA ALA A 11 -8.71 -25.91 11.20
C ALA A 11 -8.19 -24.51 11.56
N ILE A 12 -8.02 -24.20 12.86
CA ILE A 12 -7.47 -22.91 13.30
C ILE A 12 -6.00 -22.74 12.87
N GLN A 13 -5.20 -23.80 12.92
CA GLN A 13 -3.81 -23.78 12.43
C GLN A 13 -3.70 -23.61 10.91
N GLN A 14 -4.68 -24.10 10.15
CA GLN A 14 -4.77 -23.91 8.70
C GLN A 14 -5.39 -22.57 8.30
N THR A 15 -6.14 -21.93 9.21
CA THR A 15 -6.62 -20.58 8.99
C THR A 15 -5.51 -19.56 9.19
N HIS A 16 -5.61 -18.46 8.45
CA HIS A 16 -4.69 -17.32 8.42
C HIS A 16 -4.50 -16.59 9.77
N TYR A 17 -5.11 -17.08 10.86
CA TYR A 17 -5.10 -16.50 12.19
C TYR A 17 -3.85 -16.85 13.02
N LEU A 18 -3.22 -18.01 12.78
CA LEU A 18 -2.01 -18.44 13.51
C LEU A 18 -0.73 -18.44 12.68
N GLN A 19 -0.83 -18.29 11.35
CA GLN A 19 0.35 -18.07 10.51
C GLN A 19 0.74 -16.61 10.58
N GLY A 20 1.96 -16.34 11.07
CA GLY A 20 2.54 -14.99 11.06
C GLY A 20 2.41 -14.39 9.66
N ARG A 21 1.71 -13.25 9.55
CA ARG A 21 1.58 -12.53 8.28
C ARG A 21 2.97 -12.36 7.69
N SER A 22 3.25 -13.00 6.56
CA SER A 22 4.29 -12.49 5.69
C SER A 22 3.80 -11.12 5.22
N VAL A 23 4.44 -10.08 5.74
CA VAL A 23 4.23 -8.74 5.19
C VAL A 23 4.76 -8.82 3.76
N VAL A 24 3.85 -8.94 2.80
CA VAL A 24 4.19 -8.80 1.38
C VAL A 24 4.97 -7.48 1.24
N PRO A 25 6.18 -7.47 0.67
CA PRO A 25 6.96 -6.25 0.50
C PRO A 25 6.28 -5.31 -0.50
N LYS A 26 5.29 -4.55 -0.02
CA LYS A 26 4.48 -3.59 -0.82
C LYS A 26 5.28 -2.38 -1.30
N ALA A 27 6.51 -2.21 -0.84
CA ALA A 27 7.39 -1.11 -1.22
C ALA A 27 7.89 -1.24 -2.67
N SER A 28 8.05 -2.45 -3.20
CA SER A 28 8.53 -2.67 -4.57
C SER A 28 7.56 -2.14 -5.62
N THR A 29 6.24 -2.36 -5.46
CA THR A 29 5.21 -1.88 -6.38
C THR A 29 5.10 -0.36 -6.37
N LEU A 30 5.23 0.29 -5.20
CA LEU A 30 5.16 1.75 -5.09
C LEU A 30 6.33 2.45 -5.79
N HIS A 31 7.51 1.83 -5.87
CA HIS A 31 8.63 2.37 -6.64
C HIS A 31 8.28 2.53 -8.13
N LEU A 32 7.40 1.67 -8.67
CA LEU A 32 6.96 1.77 -10.07
C LEU A 32 6.16 3.06 -10.34
N ALA A 33 5.50 3.65 -9.33
CA ALA A 33 4.81 4.93 -9.49
C ALA A 33 5.77 6.02 -9.99
N TRP A 34 7.00 6.03 -9.46
CA TRP A 34 8.02 7.00 -9.86
C TRP A 34 8.57 6.77 -11.26
N GLN A 35 8.45 5.55 -11.79
CA GLN A 35 8.80 5.25 -13.17
C GLN A 35 7.65 5.65 -14.11
N TYR A 36 6.40 5.42 -13.69
CA TYR A 36 5.21 5.74 -14.48
C TYR A 36 4.98 7.23 -14.65
N ILE A 37 5.36 8.07 -13.67
CA ILE A 37 5.22 9.52 -13.78
C ILE A 37 6.19 10.17 -14.78
N GLN A 38 7.30 9.51 -15.14
CA GLN A 38 8.30 10.07 -16.06
C GLN A 38 7.85 10.06 -17.52
N ASN A 39 6.83 9.27 -17.86
CA ASN A 39 6.38 9.09 -19.23
C ASN A 39 4.85 9.13 -19.30
N GLU A 40 4.32 10.07 -20.08
CA GLU A 40 2.88 10.28 -20.25
C GLU A 40 2.12 9.01 -20.68
N SER A 41 2.75 8.17 -21.50
CA SER A 41 2.16 6.88 -21.92
C SER A 41 1.88 5.94 -20.74
N ASN A 42 2.58 6.09 -19.61
CA ASN A 42 2.42 5.27 -18.41
C ASN A 42 1.52 5.91 -17.35
N HIS A 43 0.98 7.12 -17.58
CA HIS A 43 0.12 7.80 -16.61
C HIS A 43 -1.14 6.99 -16.25
N HIS A 44 -1.63 6.15 -17.18
CA HIS A 44 -2.72 5.23 -16.91
C HIS A 44 -2.35 4.20 -15.82
N ARG A 45 -1.11 3.67 -15.85
CA ARG A 45 -0.60 2.73 -14.83
C ARG A 45 -0.43 3.41 -13.48
N PHE A 46 0.06 4.64 -13.48
CA PHE A 46 0.13 5.46 -12.27
C PHE A 46 -1.26 5.65 -11.65
N THR A 47 -2.24 6.01 -12.47
CA THR A 47 -3.63 6.21 -12.02
C THR A 47 -4.25 4.90 -11.54
N HIS A 48 -3.94 3.77 -12.19
CA HIS A 48 -4.38 2.48 -11.70
C HIS A 48 -3.80 2.14 -10.32
N LEU A 49 -2.51 2.45 -10.12
CA LEU A 49 -1.77 2.16 -8.90
C LEU A 49 -2.17 3.06 -7.71
N LEU A 50 -2.29 4.37 -7.92
CA LEU A 50 -2.54 5.36 -6.85
C LEU A 50 -3.95 5.96 -6.88
N ARG A 51 -4.80 5.57 -7.85
CA ARG A 51 -6.19 6.03 -8.01
C ARG A 51 -6.36 7.53 -8.29
N VAL A 52 -5.28 8.23 -8.59
CA VAL A 52 -5.26 9.65 -9.00
C VAL A 52 -4.30 9.82 -10.18
N SER A 53 -4.54 10.82 -11.03
CA SER A 53 -3.57 11.15 -12.09
C SER A 53 -2.29 11.75 -11.50
N PRO A 54 -1.16 11.69 -12.22
CA PRO A 54 0.08 12.37 -11.80
C PRO A 54 -0.11 13.84 -11.44
N THR A 55 -0.85 14.59 -12.25
CA THR A 55 -1.12 16.02 -11.99
C THR A 55 -1.86 16.23 -10.67
N VAL A 56 -2.88 15.41 -10.40
CA VAL A 56 -3.62 15.51 -9.14
C VAL A 56 -2.73 15.12 -7.96
N PHE A 57 -1.86 14.12 -8.13
CA PHE A 57 -0.91 13.73 -7.10
C PHE A 57 0.05 14.87 -6.73
N GLU A 58 0.64 15.54 -7.72
CA GLU A 58 1.55 16.68 -7.49
C GLU A 58 0.82 17.85 -6.82
N VAL A 59 -0.40 18.20 -7.27
CA VAL A 59 -1.20 19.24 -6.64
C VAL A 59 -1.51 18.90 -5.17
N LEU A 60 -1.88 17.65 -4.88
CA LEU A 60 -2.10 17.23 -3.50
C LEU A 60 -0.82 17.31 -2.66
N LEU A 61 0.32 16.92 -3.23
CA LEU A 61 1.61 16.99 -2.56
C LEU A 61 1.97 18.44 -2.22
N ASP A 62 1.88 19.36 -3.18
CA ASP A 62 2.17 20.78 -2.98
C ASP A 62 1.30 21.42 -1.90
N LEU A 63 0.05 20.99 -1.79
CA LEU A 63 -0.88 21.49 -0.76
C LEU A 63 -0.54 21.01 0.66
N ILE A 64 0.14 19.86 0.81
CA ILE A 64 0.31 19.21 2.12
C ILE A 64 1.77 19.09 2.57
N GLN A 65 2.75 19.21 1.68
CA GLN A 65 4.16 18.89 1.96
C GLN A 65 4.76 19.72 3.10
N ASP A 66 4.36 20.98 3.21
CA ASP A 66 4.87 21.91 4.24
C ASP A 66 3.99 21.97 5.49
N HIS A 67 2.90 21.19 5.53
CA HIS A 67 1.97 21.26 6.65
C HIS A 67 2.54 20.49 7.86
N PRO A 68 2.64 21.12 9.05
CA PRO A 68 3.32 20.53 10.22
C PRO A 68 2.69 19.23 10.74
N ILE A 69 1.43 18.95 10.38
CA ILE A 69 0.77 17.68 10.70
C ILE A 69 1.45 16.46 10.04
N PHE A 70 2.13 16.66 8.91
CA PHE A 70 2.87 15.62 8.21
C PHE A 70 4.35 15.58 8.61
N THR A 71 4.77 16.39 9.58
CA THR A 71 6.11 16.32 10.19
C THR A 71 5.99 15.76 11.60
N ASN A 72 6.77 14.74 11.93
CA ASN A 72 6.89 14.30 13.30
C ASN A 72 7.89 15.22 14.03
N ASN A 73 7.54 15.61 15.26
CA ASN A 73 8.41 16.40 16.12
C ASN A 73 9.41 15.51 16.89
N SER A 74 9.94 14.47 16.25
CA SER A 74 10.89 13.54 16.87
C SER A 74 12.30 13.74 16.35
N ASN A 75 13.29 13.25 17.10
CA ASN A 75 14.70 13.27 16.68
C ASN A 75 15.03 12.20 15.62
N ASN A 76 14.05 11.43 15.13
CA ASN A 76 14.27 10.39 14.12
C ASN A 76 13.96 10.91 12.72
N SER A 77 14.72 10.44 11.74
CA SER A 77 14.44 10.71 10.33
C SER A 77 13.04 10.21 9.97
N GLN A 78 12.23 11.10 9.40
CA GLN A 78 10.91 10.76 8.90
C GLN A 78 10.94 10.49 7.40
N THR A 79 10.14 9.53 6.96
CA THR A 79 9.83 9.32 5.54
C THR A 79 9.29 10.59 4.87
N PRO A 80 9.70 10.91 3.63
CA PRO A 80 9.17 12.07 2.88
C PRO A 80 7.65 12.05 2.74
N VAL A 81 7.02 13.23 2.77
CA VAL A 81 5.55 13.37 2.67
C VAL A 81 5.01 12.78 1.36
N GLN A 82 5.75 12.93 0.25
CA GLN A 82 5.45 12.30 -1.04
C GLN A 82 5.25 10.78 -0.92
N THR A 83 6.16 10.10 -0.23
CA THR A 83 6.07 8.65 -0.01
C THR A 83 4.90 8.30 0.91
N GLN A 84 4.66 9.10 1.96
CA GLN A 84 3.52 8.89 2.86
C GLN A 84 2.17 9.02 2.11
N LEU A 85 2.05 10.03 1.23
CA LEU A 85 0.89 10.26 0.39
C LEU A 85 0.67 9.08 -0.57
N ALA A 86 1.71 8.65 -1.28
CA ALA A 86 1.63 7.51 -2.21
C ALA A 86 1.21 6.22 -1.50
N VAL A 87 1.78 5.92 -0.33
CA VAL A 87 1.39 4.76 0.49
C VAL A 87 -0.08 4.86 0.91
N THR A 88 -0.53 6.04 1.31
CA THR A 88 -1.91 6.27 1.76
C THR A 88 -2.90 6.04 0.61
N LEU A 89 -2.67 6.67 -0.54
CA LEU A 89 -3.50 6.52 -1.73
C LEU A 89 -3.54 5.08 -2.24
N TYR A 90 -2.40 4.42 -2.29
CA TYR A 90 -2.29 3.01 -2.66
C TYR A 90 -3.10 2.10 -1.73
N ARG A 91 -3.08 2.37 -0.42
CA ARG A 91 -3.85 1.62 0.58
C ARG A 91 -5.35 1.91 0.47
N MET A 92 -5.74 3.17 0.30
CA MET A 92 -7.14 3.56 0.12
C MET A 92 -7.74 3.00 -1.18
N GLY A 93 -6.93 2.89 -2.24
CA GLY A 93 -7.34 2.37 -3.53
C GLY A 93 -7.52 0.86 -3.63
N ARG A 94 -7.25 0.12 -2.55
CA ARG A 94 -7.37 -1.34 -2.46
C ARG A 94 -8.26 -1.72 -1.28
N TYR A 95 -9.56 -1.89 -1.51
CA TYR A 95 -10.46 -2.52 -0.54
C TYR A 95 -10.11 -4.02 -0.40
N GLY A 96 -10.11 -4.52 0.83
CA GLY A 96 -9.48 -5.79 1.21
C GLY A 96 -9.97 -7.06 0.47
N ASN A 97 -9.02 -8.00 0.36
CA ASN A 97 -9.15 -9.43 0.01
C ASN A 97 -9.30 -9.90 -1.46
N GLY A 98 -9.03 -9.09 -2.49
CA GLY A 98 -8.99 -9.67 -3.84
C GLY A 98 -8.61 -8.80 -5.03
N ALA A 99 -8.41 -7.49 -4.86
CA ALA A 99 -8.12 -6.61 -5.99
C ALA A 99 -6.60 -6.36 -6.12
N CYS A 100 -5.92 -7.28 -6.80
CA CYS A 100 -4.84 -7.03 -7.78
C CYS A 100 -4.33 -8.36 -8.32
N LEU A 101 -5.12 -8.97 -9.21
CA LEU A 101 -4.67 -10.10 -10.05
C LEU A 101 -3.68 -9.65 -11.15
N GLU A 102 -3.47 -8.34 -11.31
CA GLU A 102 -2.58 -7.76 -12.33
C GLU A 102 -1.13 -7.57 -11.87
N ASP A 103 -0.80 -7.83 -10.60
CA ASP A 103 0.58 -7.74 -10.09
C ASP A 103 1.32 -9.10 -10.13
N ILE A 104 0.75 -10.11 -10.81
CA ILE A 104 1.37 -11.42 -11.04
C ILE A 104 1.34 -11.72 -12.55
N ALA A 105 2.34 -11.21 -13.27
CA ALA A 105 2.71 -11.67 -14.61
C ALA A 105 4.23 -11.62 -14.76
#